data_AF-A0A6G3WTS6-F1
#
_entry.id   AF-A0A6G3WTS6-F1
#
_cell.length_a   1.000
_cell.length_b   1.000
_cell.length_c   1.000
_cell.angle_alpha   90.00
_cell.angle_beta   90.00
_cell.angle_gamma   90.00
#
_symmetry.space_group_name_H-M   'P 1'
#
loop_
_entity.id
_entity.type
_entity.pdbx_description
1 polymer ?
#
loop_
_entity_poly.entity_id
_entity_poly.type
_entity_poly.pdbx_seq_one_letter_code
_entity_poly.pdbx_strand_id
1 'polypeptide(L)'
;MTAVNDVTASAHALGASRTFWELIERRAALTPDRPVLLQEDRVLTFGGLRDRAERVAAGLYGMGVRAGSVVAWQLPTRLETALLSFALTRLGAVQSP
;
A
#
# COMPACT_ATOMS: atom_id res chain seq x y z
N MET A 1 24.48 -11.93 -15.61
CA MET A 1 23.94 -12.01 -16.98
C MET A 1 22.53 -11.44 -16.93
N THR A 2 22.24 -10.47 -17.77
CA THR A 2 21.50 -9.23 -17.46
C THR A 2 20.03 -9.42 -17.10
N ALA A 3 19.67 -9.06 -15.87
CA ALA A 3 18.31 -8.78 -15.47
C ALA A 3 17.87 -7.42 -16.06
N VAL A 4 17.49 -7.42 -17.33
CA VAL A 4 16.52 -6.43 -17.80
C VAL A 4 15.17 -6.99 -17.40
N ASN A 5 14.79 -6.75 -16.14
CA ASN A 5 13.40 -6.88 -15.75
C ASN A 5 12.66 -5.92 -16.69
N ASP A 6 11.91 -6.47 -17.65
CA ASP A 6 11.20 -5.69 -18.64
C ASP A 6 10.24 -4.75 -17.90
N VAL A 7 10.68 -3.49 -17.77
CA VAL A 7 9.97 -2.43 -17.05
C VAL A 7 8.57 -2.27 -17.63
N THR A 8 8.44 -2.47 -18.95
CA THR A 8 7.19 -2.44 -19.69
C THR A 8 6.30 -3.60 -19.30
N ALA A 9 6.81 -4.83 -19.24
CA ALA A 9 6.03 -6.00 -18.78
C ALA A 9 5.54 -5.84 -17.33
N SER A 10 6.41 -5.35 -16.43
CA SER A 10 6.03 -5.08 -15.04
C SER A 10 4.99 -3.97 -14.94
N ALA A 11 5.11 -2.89 -15.71
CA ALA A 11 4.14 -1.81 -15.76
C ALA A 11 2.78 -2.29 -16.29
N HIS A 12 2.74 -3.10 -17.34
CA HIS A 12 1.51 -3.71 -17.84
C HIS A 12 0.84 -4.63 -16.81
N ALA A 13 1.62 -5.49 -16.15
CA ALA A 13 1.10 -6.39 -15.11
C ALA A 13 0.50 -5.63 -13.93
N LEU A 14 1.12 -4.52 -13.54
CA LEU A 14 0.62 -3.63 -12.48
C LEU A 14 -0.58 -2.80 -12.94
N GLY A 15 -0.57 -2.29 -14.18
CA GLY A 15 -1.65 -1.49 -14.76
C GLY A 15 -2.98 -2.23 -14.92
N ALA A 16 -2.94 -3.56 -14.96
CA ALA A 16 -4.14 -4.41 -14.97
C ALA A 16 -4.82 -4.57 -13.59
N SER A 17 -4.36 -3.87 -12.55
CA SER A 17 -4.99 -3.86 -11.23
C SER A 17 -6.29 -3.06 -11.26
N ARG A 18 -7.38 -3.60 -10.68
CA ARG A 18 -8.70 -2.96 -10.65
C ARG A 18 -8.90 -2.05 -9.46
N THR A 19 -8.12 -2.24 -8.40
CA THR A 19 -8.15 -1.42 -7.19
C THR A 19 -6.75 -1.01 -6.80
N PHE A 20 -6.65 0.04 -5.99
CA PHE A 20 -5.35 0.44 -5.47
C PHE A 20 -4.75 -0.61 -4.53
N TRP A 21 -5.59 -1.36 -3.80
CA TRP A 21 -5.11 -2.48 -2.99
C TRP A 21 -4.52 -3.61 -3.84
N GLU A 22 -5.18 -3.99 -4.93
CA GLU A 22 -4.68 -5.00 -5.86
C GLU A 22 -3.32 -4.59 -6.47
N LEU A 23 -3.14 -3.30 -6.76
CA LEU A 23 -1.85 -2.78 -7.23
C LEU A 23 -0.73 -3.01 -6.22
N ILE A 24 -1.01 -2.82 -4.92
CA ILE A 24 -0.05 -3.04 -3.84
C ILE A 24 0.27 -4.52 -3.70
N GLU A 25 -0.73 -5.39 -3.73
CA GLU A 25 -0.54 -6.84 -3.65
C GLU A 25 0.33 -7.35 -4.80
N ARG A 26 0.01 -6.96 -6.04
CA ARG A 26 0.80 -7.34 -7.22
C ARG A 26 2.22 -6.80 -7.14
N ARG A 27 2.40 -5.55 -6.70
CA ARG A 27 3.74 -4.96 -6.55
C ARG A 27 4.57 -5.65 -5.46
N ALA A 28 3.95 -5.98 -4.34
CA ALA A 28 4.58 -6.73 -3.25
C ALA A 28 4.96 -8.15 -3.67
N ALA A 29 4.14 -8.82 -4.49
CA ALA A 29 4.47 -10.13 -5.04
C ALA A 29 5.63 -10.07 -6.05
N LEU A 30 5.66 -9.06 -6.92
CA LEU A 30 6.70 -8.93 -7.96
C LEU A 30 8.06 -8.54 -7.40
N THR A 31 8.11 -7.62 -6.43
CA THR A 31 9.36 -7.06 -5.91
C THR A 31 9.27 -6.79 -4.40
N PRO A 32 9.13 -7.83 -3.56
CA PRO A 32 8.85 -7.67 -2.12
C PRO A 32 9.93 -6.89 -1.39
N ASP A 33 11.20 -7.09 -1.73
CA ASP A 33 12.35 -6.51 -1.02
C ASP A 33 12.75 -5.13 -1.55
N ARG A 34 12.11 -4.65 -2.63
CA ARG A 34 12.47 -3.36 -3.21
C ARG A 34 11.96 -2.21 -2.31
N PRO A 35 12.80 -1.23 -1.95
CA PRO A 35 12.37 -0.05 -1.18
C PRO A 35 11.28 0.74 -1.91
N VAL A 36 10.31 1.25 -1.14
CA VAL A 36 9.20 2.10 -1.64
C VAL A 36 9.06 3.41 -0.87
N LEU A 37 9.23 3.38 0.46
CA LEU A 37 9.15 4.59 1.29
C LEU A 37 10.40 4.70 2.16
N LEU A 38 10.94 5.91 2.23
CA LEU A 38 12.13 6.25 3.00
C LEU A 38 11.77 7.38 3.96
N GLN A 39 12.13 7.23 5.22
CA GLN A 39 12.01 8.29 6.22
C GLN A 39 13.15 8.17 7.22
N GLU A 40 14.07 9.14 7.19
CA GLU A 40 15.28 9.15 8.04
C GLU A 40 16.07 7.84 7.86
N ASP A 41 16.23 7.05 8.92
CA ASP A 41 16.89 5.75 8.94
C ASP A 41 15.93 4.57 8.62
N ARG A 42 14.64 4.85 8.45
CA ARG A 42 13.60 3.85 8.20
C ARG A 42 13.39 3.64 6.71
N VAL A 43 13.51 2.38 6.29
CA VAL A 43 13.20 1.92 4.93
C VAL A 43 12.03 0.96 4.99
N LEU A 44 11.00 1.22 4.18
CA LEU A 44 9.89 0.29 3.97
C LEU A 44 9.97 -0.28 2.56
N THR A 45 9.95 -1.61 2.46
CA THR A 45 9.90 -2.34 1.19
C THR A 45 8.45 -2.54 0.74
N PHE A 46 8.22 -2.92 -0.52
CA PHE A 46 6.85 -3.18 -1.00
C PHE A 46 6.15 -4.31 -0.22
N GLY A 47 6.87 -5.39 0.12
CA GLY A 47 6.35 -6.44 0.99
C GLY A 47 6.01 -5.92 2.39
N GLY A 48 6.95 -5.18 3.00
CA GLY A 48 6.74 -4.58 4.31
C GLY A 48 5.59 -3.56 4.34
N LEU A 49 5.37 -2.83 3.25
CA LEU A 49 4.26 -1.91 3.07
C LEU A 49 2.93 -2.65 3.09
N ARG A 50 2.79 -3.68 2.24
CA ARG A 50 1.59 -4.52 2.14
C ARG A 50 1.25 -5.14 3.50
N ASP A 51 2.23 -5.75 4.16
CA ASP A 51 1.98 -6.44 5.44
C ASP A 51 1.63 -5.49 6.58
N ARG A 52 2.30 -4.33 6.68
CA ARG A 52 1.95 -3.32 7.69
C ARG A 52 0.59 -2.69 7.41
N ALA A 53 0.28 -2.36 6.16
CA ALA A 53 -1.01 -1.81 5.77
C ALA A 53 -2.15 -2.80 6.06
N GLU A 54 -1.94 -4.10 5.81
CA GLU A 54 -2.92 -5.15 6.14
C GLU A 54 -3.16 -5.25 7.65
N ARG A 55 -2.13 -5.13 8.48
CA ARG A 55 -2.29 -5.08 9.95
C ARG A 55 -3.05 -3.84 10.41
N VAL A 56 -2.74 -2.67 9.85
CA VAL A 56 -3.48 -1.43 10.17
C VAL A 56 -4.95 -1.55 9.73
N ALA A 57 -5.20 -2.14 8.56
CA ALA A 57 -6.56 -2.41 8.07
C ALA A 57 -7.33 -3.34 9.00
N ALA A 58 -6.70 -4.41 9.50
CA ALA A 58 -7.31 -5.31 10.48
C ALA A 58 -7.68 -4.58 11.78
N GLY A 59 -6.81 -3.68 12.27
CA GLY A 59 -7.10 -2.85 13.44
C GLY A 59 -8.28 -1.90 13.21
N LEU A 60 -8.30 -1.19 12.08
CA LEU A 60 -9.41 -0.30 11.68
C LEU A 60 -10.72 -1.07 11.52
N TYR A 61 -10.66 -2.28 10.95
CA TYR A 61 -11.82 -3.17 10.86
C TYR A 61 -12.31 -3.58 12.26
N GLY A 62 -11.42 -3.87 13.21
CA GLY A 62 -11.77 -4.10 14.61
C GLY A 62 -12.48 -2.90 15.25
N MET A 63 -12.16 -1.68 14.83
CA MET A 63 -12.80 -0.43 15.28
C MET A 63 -14.10 -0.07 14.53
N GLY A 64 -14.55 -0.91 13.59
CA GLY A 64 -15.81 -0.71 12.87
C GLY A 64 -15.70 -0.05 11.50
N VAL A 65 -14.50 0.27 11.01
CA VAL A 65 -14.32 0.77 9.63
C VAL A 65 -14.67 -0.33 8.63
N ARG A 66 -15.51 -0.02 7.65
CA ARG A 66 -15.99 -0.95 6.61
C ARG A 66 -15.85 -0.32 5.22
N ALA A 67 -16.13 -1.11 4.20
CA ALA A 67 -16.25 -0.59 2.85
C ALA A 67 -17.29 0.54 2.81
N GLY A 68 -16.95 1.64 2.15
CA GLY A 68 -17.77 2.85 2.09
C GLY A 68 -17.72 3.76 3.32
N SER A 69 -17.08 3.36 4.42
CA SER A 69 -16.84 4.28 5.55
C SER A 69 -16.02 5.49 5.08
N VAL A 70 -16.47 6.70 5.41
CA VAL A 70 -15.69 7.91 5.19
C VAL A 70 -14.73 8.10 6.36
N VAL A 71 -13.44 8.17 6.07
CA VAL A 71 -12.39 8.39 7.07
C VAL A 71 -11.64 9.66 6.72
N ALA A 72 -11.89 10.71 7.51
CA ALA A 72 -11.13 11.94 7.45
C ALA A 72 -9.86 11.82 8.28
N TRP A 73 -8.73 12.31 7.78
CA TRP A 73 -7.46 12.28 8.51
C TRP A 73 -6.62 13.51 8.20
N GLN A 74 -5.95 14.06 9.22
CA GLN A 74 -4.99 15.15 9.08
C GLN A 74 -3.71 14.72 9.78
N LEU A 75 -2.69 14.36 9.01
CA LEU A 75 -1.45 13.78 9.51
C LEU A 75 -0.23 14.42 8.82
N PRO A 76 0.93 14.49 9.50
CA PRO A 76 2.17 14.93 8.86
C PRO A 76 2.66 13.93 7.79
N THR A 77 3.57 14.34 6.92
CA THR A 77 4.21 13.45 5.93
C THR A 77 5.14 12.45 6.62
N ARG A 78 4.62 11.27 6.99
CA ARG A 78 5.32 10.18 7.67
C ARG A 78 4.91 8.82 7.08
N LEU A 79 5.70 7.78 7.34
CA LEU A 79 5.38 6.40 6.92
C LEU A 79 4.00 5.96 7.41
N GLU A 80 3.61 6.35 8.63
CA GLU A 80 2.34 6.01 9.23
C GLU A 80 1.15 6.58 8.45
N THR A 81 1.30 7.77 7.86
CA THR A 81 0.29 8.40 6.99
C THR A 81 0.08 7.60 5.72
N ALA A 82 1.17 7.13 5.11
CA ALA A 82 1.08 6.22 3.96
C ALA A 82 0.41 4.91 4.37
N LEU A 83 0.81 4.30 5.49
CA LEU A 83 0.22 3.06 6.00
C LEU A 83 -1.29 3.19 6.26
N LEU A 84 -1.74 4.32 6.83
CA LEU A 84 -3.18 4.60 6.98
C LEU A 84 -3.87 4.64 5.62
N SER A 85 -3.33 5.40 4.67
CA SER A 85 -3.94 5.53 3.34
C SER A 85 -4.08 4.18 2.63
N PHE A 86 -3.03 3.34 2.67
CA PHE A 86 -3.05 2.01 2.07
C PHE A 86 -3.93 1.01 2.84
N ALA A 87 -4.04 1.14 4.16
CA ALA A 87 -4.98 0.34 4.95
C ALA A 87 -6.44 0.67 4.59
N LEU A 88 -6.75 1.94 4.35
CA LEU A 88 -8.10 2.36 3.96
C LEU A 88 -8.48 1.85 2.56
N THR A 89 -7.52 1.76 1.62
CA THR A 89 -7.76 1.15 0.31
C THR A 89 -8.04 -0.34 0.42
N ARG A 90 -7.36 -1.07 1.32
CA ARG A 90 -7.63 -2.49 1.63
C ARG A 90 -9.06 -2.70 2.11
N LEU A 91 -9.58 -1.78 2.89
CA LEU A 91 -10.94 -1.86 3.46
C LEU A 91 -12.03 -1.39 2.49
N GLY A 92 -11.66 -0.78 1.36
CA GLY A 92 -12.61 -0.12 0.46
C GLY A 92 -13.26 1.11 1.10
N ALA A 93 -12.56 1.77 2.03
CA ALA A 93 -13.02 3.00 2.67
C ALA A 93 -12.83 4.22 1.76
N VAL A 94 -13.66 5.24 1.96
CA VAL A 94 -13.53 6.55 1.31
C VAL A 94 -12.61 7.43 2.14
N GLN A 95 -11.56 7.96 1.53
CA GLN A 95 -10.57 8.80 2.21
C GLN A 95 -10.90 10.28 2.04
N SER A 96 -10.83 11.05 3.12
CA SER A 96 -10.86 12.51 3.11
C SER A 96 -9.56 13.04 3.76
N PRO A 97 -8.45 13.09 3.00
CA PRO A 97 -7.16 13.57 3.48
C PRO A 97 -7.13 15.08 3.77
#